data_AF-A0A9X2NQC2-F1
#
_entry.id   AF-A0A9X2NQC2-F1
#
_cell.length_a   1.000
_cell.length_b   1.000
_cell.length_c   1.000
_cell.angle_alpha   90.00
_cell.angle_beta   90.00
_cell.angle_gamma   90.00
#
_symmetry.space_group_name_H-M   'P 1'
#
loop_
_entity.id
_entity.type
_entity.pdbx_description
1 polymer ?
#
loop_
_entity_poly.entity_id
_entity_poly.type
_entity_poly.pdbx_seq_one_letter_code
_entity_poly.pdbx_strand_id
1 'polypeptide(L)'
;MEPFLVHIRCDTDGYTHAVTEDEFAAGRRDGRFRAVCGHVVLAAPMIEAPGRFDPLCRDILRGDAGPAAPSVPRQERRRLRWRSRR
;
A
#
# COMPACT_ATOMS: atom_id res chain seq x y z
N MET A 1 12.27 3.43 -8.87
CA MET A 1 11.26 4.18 -8.10
C MET A 1 10.22 3.14 -7.75
N GLU A 2 10.06 2.82 -6.47
CA GLU A 2 9.06 1.82 -6.05
C GLU A 2 7.67 2.36 -6.40
N PRO A 3 6.79 1.55 -7.02
CA PRO A 3 5.43 2.00 -7.33
C PRO A 3 4.68 2.29 -6.02
N PHE A 4 4.05 3.46 -5.94
CA PHE A 4 3.13 3.76 -4.83
C PHE A 4 1.82 3.00 -5.06
N LEU A 5 1.39 2.26 -4.03
CA LEU A 5 0.20 1.41 -4.09
C LEU A 5 -0.84 1.92 -3.09
N VAL A 6 -2.09 1.95 -3.54
CA VAL A 6 -3.25 2.22 -2.70
C VAL A 6 -3.92 0.89 -2.37
N HIS A 7 -4.10 0.62 -1.08
CA HIS A 7 -4.77 -0.60 -0.61
C HIS A 7 -6.25 -0.33 -0.35
N ILE A 8 -7.14 -1.02 -1.06
CA ILE A 8 -8.58 -0.78 -1.01
C ILE A 8 -9.30 -2.09 -0.66
N ARG A 9 -10.13 -2.06 0.38
CA ARG A 9 -11.05 -3.17 0.68
C ARG A 9 -12.15 -3.22 -0.37
N CYS A 10 -12.37 -4.38 -0.95
CA CYS A 10 -13.47 -4.63 -1.85
C CYS A 10 -14.73 -5.02 -1.06
N ASP A 11 -15.85 -4.37 -1.36
CA ASP A 11 -17.12 -4.63 -0.70
C ASP A 11 -17.73 -5.98 -1.10
N THR A 12 -17.41 -6.47 -2.30
CA THR A 12 -18.01 -7.69 -2.87
C THR A 12 -17.32 -8.98 -2.41
N ASP A 13 -16.00 -8.97 -2.22
CA ASP A 13 -15.23 -10.16 -1.81
C ASP A 13 -14.64 -10.05 -0.39
N GLY A 14 -14.66 -8.86 0.22
CA GLY A 14 -14.14 -8.60 1.56
C GLY A 14 -12.61 -8.60 1.68
N TYR A 15 -11.87 -8.79 0.59
CA TYR A 15 -10.41 -8.72 0.56
C TYR A 15 -9.92 -7.29 0.34
N THR A 16 -8.71 -7.02 0.79
CA THR A 16 -7.97 -5.80 0.47
C THR A 16 -7.08 -6.05 -0.74
N HIS A 17 -7.26 -5.26 -1.78
CA HIS A 17 -6.52 -5.35 -3.04
C HIS A 17 -5.59 -4.15 -3.21
N ALA A 18 -4.49 -4.35 -3.95
CA ALA A 18 -3.57 -3.28 -4.30
C ALA A 18 -3.96 -2.66 -5.66
N VAL A 19 -4.06 -1.34 -5.68
CA VAL A 19 -4.37 -0.50 -6.84
C VAL A 19 -3.18 0.43 -7.09
N THR A 20 -2.81 0.62 -8.36
CA THR A 20 -1.72 1.54 -8.72
C THR A 20 -2.14 2.98 -8.50
N GLU A 21 -1.17 3.87 -8.25
CA GLU A 21 -1.44 5.30 -8.16
C GLU A 21 -2.17 5.84 -9.40
N ASP A 22 -1.74 5.47 -10.61
CA ASP A 22 -2.40 5.90 -11.86
C ASP A 22 -3.88 5.50 -11.93
N GLU A 23 -4.21 4.26 -11.56
CA GLU A 23 -5.60 3.78 -11.58
C GLU A 23 -6.43 4.48 -10.50
N PHE A 24 -5.85 4.76 -9.34
CA PHE A 24 -6.51 5.53 -8.29
C PHE A 24 -6.74 6.99 -8.70
N ALA A 25 -5.72 7.62 -9.28
CA ALA A 25 -5.73 9.02 -9.72
C ALA A 25 -6.63 9.26 -10.94
N ALA A 26 -6.90 8.23 -11.76
CA ALA A 26 -7.86 8.30 -12.87
C ALA A 26 -9.28 8.71 -12.42
N GLY A 27 -9.58 8.68 -11.11
CA GLY A 27 -10.71 9.41 -10.55
C GLY A 27 -12.07 8.86 -10.98
N ARG A 28 -12.20 7.52 -11.01
CA ARG A 28 -13.45 6.85 -11.36
C ARG A 28 -14.56 7.21 -10.38
N ARG A 29 -15.68 7.71 -10.92
CA ARG A 29 -16.79 8.29 -10.15
C ARG A 29 -17.74 7.25 -9.54
N ASP A 30 -17.59 5.99 -9.90
CA ASP A 30 -18.43 4.88 -9.46
C ASP A 30 -17.79 4.06 -8.33
N GLY A 31 -16.65 4.51 -7.78
CA GLY A 31 -15.97 3.85 -6.68
C GLY A 31 -15.32 2.52 -7.07
N ARG A 32 -15.14 2.27 -8.38
CA ARG A 32 -14.54 1.05 -8.92
C ARG A 32 -13.11 1.26 -9.35
N PHE A 33 -12.21 0.37 -8.95
CA PHE A 33 -10.79 0.45 -9.28
C PHE A 33 -10.26 -0.89 -9.78
N ARG A 34 -9.40 -0.89 -10.79
CA ARG A 34 -8.73 -2.10 -11.25
C ARG A 34 -7.51 -2.40 -10.39
N ALA A 35 -7.54 -3.49 -9.64
CA ALA A 35 -6.40 -3.96 -8.86
C ALA A 35 -5.31 -4.57 -9.76
N VAL A 36 -4.09 -4.69 -9.22
CA VAL A 36 -2.94 -5.34 -9.87
C VAL A 36 -3.22 -6.80 -10.25
N CYS A 37 -4.07 -7.49 -9.48
CA CYS A 37 -4.53 -8.85 -9.78
C CYS A 37 -5.58 -8.91 -10.91
N GLY A 38 -6.02 -7.76 -11.43
CA GLY A 38 -7.07 -7.64 -12.45
C GLY A 38 -8.49 -7.57 -11.90
N HIS A 39 -8.68 -7.75 -10.59
CA HIS A 39 -9.99 -7.64 -9.94
C HIS A 39 -10.53 -6.19 -10.01
N VAL A 40 -11.84 -6.04 -10.24
CA VAL A 40 -12.52 -4.73 -10.18
C VAL A 40 -13.03 -4.53 -8.76
N VAL A 41 -12.28 -3.77 -7.99
CA VAL A 41 -12.55 -3.46 -6.59
C VAL A 41 -13.69 -2.45 -6.51
N LEU A 42 -14.81 -2.82 -5.90
CA LEU A 42 -15.79 -1.85 -5.42
C LEU A 42 -15.36 -1.39 -4.03
N ALA A 43 -14.95 -0.12 -3.89
CA ALA A 43 -14.43 0.38 -2.63
C ALA A 43 -15.49 0.27 -1.52
N ALA A 44 -15.14 -0.46 -0.46
CA ALA A 44 -15.96 -0.52 0.74
C ALA A 44 -15.96 0.82 1.50
N PRO A 45 -16.97 1.07 2.34
CA PRO A 45 -16.99 2.23 3.23
C PRO A 45 -15.73 2.29 4.11
N MET A 46 -15.15 3.47 4.30
CA MET A 46 -13.94 3.65 5.12
C MET A 46 -14.14 3.34 6.61
N ILE A 47 -15.39 3.17 7.06
CA ILE A 47 -15.70 2.75 8.43
C ILE A 47 -15.44 1.26 8.65
N GLU A 48 -15.41 0.49 7.57
CA GLU A 48 -15.19 -0.95 7.63
C GLU A 48 -13.73 -1.24 7.95
N ALA A 49 -13.50 -2.28 8.76
CA ALA A 49 -12.15 -2.75 9.01
C ALA A 49 -11.48 -3.21 7.70
N PRO A 50 -10.17 -3.00 7.51
CA PRO A 50 -9.47 -3.52 6.35
C PRO A 50 -9.67 -5.03 6.20
N GLY A 51 -9.95 -5.47 4.97
CA GLY A 51 -10.03 -6.88 4.64
C GLY A 51 -8.66 -7.57 4.71
N ARG A 52 -8.66 -8.91 4.74
CA ARG A 52 -7.43 -9.67 4.54
C ARG A 52 -6.82 -9.29 3.18
N PHE A 53 -5.51 -9.13 3.10
CA PHE A 53 -4.87 -8.82 1.84
C PHE A 53 -4.96 -9.99 0.86
N ASP A 54 -5.39 -9.70 -0.38
CA ASP A 54 -5.59 -10.67 -1.45
C ASP A 54 -4.30 -11.46 -1.77
N PRO A 55 -4.34 -12.80 -1.81
CA PRO A 55 -3.16 -13.61 -2.10
C PRO A 55 -2.57 -13.36 -3.50
N LEU A 56 -3.39 -13.12 -4.52
CA LEU A 56 -2.89 -12.92 -5.89
C LEU A 56 -2.17 -11.58 -6.02
N CYS A 57 -2.72 -10.51 -5.43
CA CYS A 57 -2.02 -9.23 -5.29
C CYS A 57 -0.68 -9.42 -4.58
N ARG A 58 -0.64 -10.22 -3.51
CA ARG A 58 0.60 -10.46 -2.75
C ARG A 58 1.66 -11.15 -3.61
N ASP A 59 1.26 -12.14 -4.39
CA ASP A 59 2.19 -12.91 -5.21
C ASP A 59 2.72 -12.08 -6.38
N ILE A 60 1.88 -11.27 -7.02
CA ILE A 60 2.30 -10.32 -8.08
C ILE A 60 3.32 -9.32 -7.51
N LEU A 61 3.02 -8.71 -6.37
CA LEU A 61 3.92 -7.73 -5.74
C LEU A 61 5.23 -8.34 -5.24
N ARG A 62 5.25 -9.63 -4.88
CA ARG A 62 6.47 -10.36 -4.55
C ARG A 62 7.27 -10.77 -5.78
N GLY A 63 6.58 -11.08 -6.89
CA GLY A 63 7.21 -11.42 -8.17
C GLY A 63 7.88 -10.22 -8.84
N ASP A 64 7.29 -9.03 -8.72
CA ASP A 64 7.87 -7.77 -9.22
C ASP A 64 9.01 -7.23 -8.35
N ALA A 65 9.10 -7.69 -7.10
CA ALA A 65 10.24 -7.42 -6.22
C ALA A 65 11.45 -8.27 -6.66
N GLY A 66 12.12 -7.87 -7.74
CA GLY A 66 13.55 -8.21 -7.90
C GLY A 66 14.33 -7.81 -6.64
N PRO A 67 15.50 -8.40 -6.33
CA PRO A 67 16.13 -8.29 -5.02
C PRO A 67 16.69 -6.87 -4.77
N ALA A 68 15.82 -5.94 -4.38
CA ALA A 68 16.17 -4.67 -3.80
C ALA A 68 16.10 -4.83 -2.29
N ALA A 69 17.23 -5.24 -1.70
CA ALA A 69 17.40 -5.14 -0.26
C ALA A 69 17.09 -3.69 0.17
N PRO A 70 16.26 -3.46 1.20
CA PRO A 70 16.02 -2.11 1.68
C PRO A 70 17.34 -1.56 2.23
N SER A 71 17.95 -0.61 1.54
CA SER A 71 19.07 0.18 2.03
C SER A 71 18.54 1.18 3.04
N VAL A 72 18.11 0.69 4.21
CA VAL A 72 17.73 1.57 5.33
C VAL A 72 19.01 2.31 5.75
N PRO A 73 19.10 3.64 5.59
CA PRO A 73 20.27 4.37 6.04
C PRO A 73 20.33 4.22 7.56
N ARG A 74 21.44 3.67 8.06
CA ARG A 74 21.69 3.51 9.49
C ARG A 74 21.63 4.88 10.14
N GLN A 75 20.51 5.20 10.79
CA GLN A 75 20.38 6.45 11.53
C GLN A 75 21.37 6.43 12.70
N GLU A 76 22.49 7.12 12.51
CA GLU A 76 23.44 7.36 13.59
C GLU A 76 22.72 8.20 14.63
N ARG A 77 22.46 7.60 15.80
CA ARG A 77 21.84 8.27 16.94
C ARG A 77 22.76 9.39 17.39
N ARG A 78 22.57 10.58 16.84
CA ARG A 78 23.22 11.81 17.27
C ARG A 78 22.74 12.08 18.69
N ARG A 79 23.52 11.61 19.68
CA ARG A 79 23.30 11.89 21.10
C ARG A 79 23.49 13.38 21.31
N LEU A 80 22.42 14.16 21.17
CA LEU A 80 22.36 15.53 21.64
C LEU A 80 22.50 15.47 23.16
N ARG A 81 23.74 15.64 23.65
CA ARG A 81 24.02 15.86 25.07
C ARG A 81 23.35 17.17 25.44
N TRP A 82 22.19 17.08 26.08
CA TRP A 82 21.59 18.21 26.78
C TRP A 82 22.55 18.62 27.90
N ARG A 83 23.32 19.69 27.65
CA ARG A 83 24.06 20.40 28.70
C ARG A 83 23.05 21.23 29.47
N SER A 84 22.57 20.70 30.59
CA SER A 84 21.90 21.49 31.62
C SER A 84 22.88 22.54 32.15
N ARG A 85 22.63 23.82 31.80
CA ARG A 85 23.23 24.96 32.50
C ARG A 85 22.73 24.95 33.94
N ARG A 86 23.65 24.86 34.90
CA ARG A 86 23.51 25.42 36.25
C ARG A 86 24.46 26.60 36.33
#